data_AF-A0A5J4VJ66-F1
#
_entry.id   AF-A0A5J4VJ66-F1
#
_cell.length_a   1.000
_cell.length_b   1.000
_cell.length_c   1.000
_cell.angle_alpha   90.00
_cell.angle_beta   90.00
_cell.angle_gamma   90.00
#
_symmetry.space_group_name_H-M   'P 1'
#
loop_
_entity.id
_entity.type
_entity.pdbx_description
1 polymer ?
#
loop_
_entity_poly.entity_id
_entity_poly.type
_entity_poly.pdbx_seq_one_letter_code
_entity_poly.pdbx_strand_id
1 'polypeptide(L)'
;MKATHLQQAETIEETLLGNAVVPFTNYGEHHYSIKEIKPESQMPALFDKEIIISLSDTVQDITQIQNSFLSVVLTANIQLDDKFDKIDESYKDGLVLFVGLKPGSNLGREYTIYHRGKIIDGSLQNDATTESFIYNTIKPKSEKNNRKHIRSLYENIHNFDTSACGTYISMGEIEELIGNQTAVPYTIPIRFRISIQLEDLLIFSAFTDYTNGLLGDLKIKFKINPHAFVFCQMNPKISMAKYYTMNKDELLGSSKQKLMDIDLMFRNWSFKFQYTKQFTQLGCTADLITGLHAEPLTESGLKNLICDIKPVTMSIKNYVITEVTANMAGYKATDACLILVRQFYNQRPFVVPAQRVEIWPFPTSATLTGI
;
A
#
# COMPACT_ATOMS: atom_id res chain seq x y z
N MET A 1 3.79 -48.00 -11.33
CA MET A 1 4.77 -46.90 -11.25
C MET A 1 4.82 -46.20 -12.61
N LYS A 2 4.23 -45.01 -12.74
CA LYS A 2 4.48 -44.14 -13.90
C LYS A 2 5.73 -43.33 -13.59
N ALA A 3 6.71 -43.36 -14.49
CA ALA A 3 7.94 -42.61 -14.37
C ALA A 3 7.63 -41.11 -14.36
N THR A 4 7.87 -40.46 -13.22
CA THR A 4 7.92 -39.01 -13.13
C THR A 4 9.18 -38.58 -13.86
N HIS A 5 9.04 -38.04 -15.07
CA HIS A 5 10.14 -37.35 -15.74
C HIS A 5 10.51 -36.14 -14.88
N LEU A 6 11.59 -36.26 -14.11
CA LEU A 6 12.32 -35.12 -13.56
C LEU A 6 12.96 -34.39 -14.76
N GLN A 7 12.23 -33.45 -15.33
CA GLN A 7 12.83 -32.42 -16.17
C GLN A 7 13.81 -31.63 -15.29
N GLN A 8 15.06 -31.47 -15.74
CA GLN A 8 15.98 -30.53 -15.13
C GLN A 8 15.29 -29.18 -15.09
N ALA A 9 15.15 -28.59 -13.90
CA ALA A 9 14.58 -27.27 -13.74
C ALA A 9 15.51 -26.28 -14.47
N GLU A 10 15.06 -25.80 -15.63
CA GLU A 10 15.60 -24.59 -16.24
C GLU A 10 15.56 -23.46 -15.21
N THR A 11 16.45 -22.48 -15.35
CA THR A 11 16.38 -21.31 -14.47
C THR A 11 15.02 -20.61 -14.64
N ILE A 12 14.53 -19.96 -13.58
CA ILE A 12 13.25 -19.21 -13.64
C ILE A 12 13.26 -18.26 -14.83
N GLU A 13 14.40 -17.64 -15.12
CA GLU A 13 14.59 -16.74 -16.25
C GLU A 13 14.43 -17.44 -17.62
N GLU A 14 15.05 -18.61 -17.82
CA GLU A 14 14.90 -19.41 -19.06
C GLU A 14 13.46 -19.93 -19.24
N THR A 15 12.80 -20.36 -18.17
CA THR A 15 11.39 -20.76 -18.21
C THR A 15 10.48 -19.58 -18.53
N LEU A 16 10.77 -18.38 -17.99
CA LEU A 16 10.03 -17.16 -18.30
C LEU A 16 10.24 -16.71 -19.75
N LEU A 17 11.48 -16.77 -20.25
CA LEU A 17 11.83 -16.42 -21.64
C LEU A 17 11.26 -17.42 -22.66
N GLY A 18 11.28 -18.72 -22.36
CA GLY A 18 10.73 -19.76 -23.21
C GLY A 18 9.19 -19.73 -23.30
N ASN A 19 8.53 -19.18 -22.29
CA ASN A 19 7.08 -18.97 -22.22
C ASN A 19 6.63 -17.55 -22.61
N ALA A 20 7.57 -16.62 -22.82
CA ALA A 20 7.27 -15.27 -23.24
C ALA A 20 6.64 -15.30 -24.64
N VAL A 21 5.37 -14.91 -24.72
CA VAL A 21 4.69 -14.69 -26.01
C VAL A 21 5.35 -13.46 -26.64
N VAL A 22 5.77 -13.56 -27.91
CA VAL A 22 6.28 -12.42 -28.69
C VAL A 22 5.32 -11.24 -28.50
N PRO A 23 5.82 -10.03 -28.16
CA PRO A 23 4.96 -8.88 -27.93
C PRO A 23 4.01 -8.70 -29.12
N PHE A 24 2.71 -8.68 -28.85
CA PHE A 24 1.71 -8.57 -29.87
C PHE A 24 1.86 -7.24 -30.63
N THR A 25 2.04 -7.32 -31.95
CA THR A 25 2.03 -6.11 -32.79
C THR A 25 0.58 -5.65 -32.93
N ASN A 26 0.22 -4.58 -32.23
CA ASN A 26 -1.06 -3.91 -32.47
C ASN A 26 -1.01 -3.25 -33.86
N TYR A 27 -1.86 -3.72 -34.78
CA TYR A 27 -1.94 -3.20 -36.16
C TYR A 27 -2.63 -1.82 -36.26
N GLY A 28 -2.92 -1.17 -35.13
CA GLY A 28 -3.41 0.21 -35.07
C GLY A 28 -4.92 0.37 -35.25
N GLU A 29 -5.67 -0.71 -35.48
CA GLU A 29 -7.12 -0.67 -35.69
C GLU A 29 -7.94 -0.81 -34.38
N HIS A 30 -7.33 -1.28 -33.30
CA HIS A 30 -8.01 -1.50 -32.03
C HIS A 30 -7.43 -0.64 -30.92
N HIS A 31 -8.32 0.17 -30.33
CA HIS A 31 -7.99 1.19 -29.35
C HIS A 31 -7.70 0.54 -27.99
N TYR A 32 -6.56 0.88 -27.39
CA TYR A 32 -6.28 0.64 -25.98
C TYR A 32 -7.42 1.21 -25.13
N SER A 33 -7.91 0.43 -24.18
CA SER A 33 -8.98 0.85 -23.27
C SER A 33 -8.68 0.40 -21.84
N ILE A 34 -9.15 1.19 -20.88
CA ILE A 34 -9.16 0.80 -19.47
C ILE A 34 -10.62 0.58 -19.09
N LYS A 35 -10.93 -0.60 -18.58
CA LYS A 35 -12.27 -0.97 -18.15
C LYS A 35 -12.31 -1.08 -16.64
N GLU A 36 -13.22 -0.33 -16.02
CA GLU A 36 -13.51 -0.45 -14.59
C GLU A 36 -14.47 -1.61 -14.34
N ILE A 37 -14.07 -2.53 -13.48
CA ILE A 37 -14.87 -3.69 -13.06
C ILE A 37 -15.17 -3.54 -11.57
N LYS A 38 -16.44 -3.70 -11.20
CA LYS A 38 -16.89 -3.72 -9.80
C LYS A 38 -16.78 -5.14 -9.22
N PRO A 39 -16.57 -5.29 -7.90
CA PRO A 39 -16.50 -6.60 -7.27
C PRO A 39 -17.84 -7.33 -7.39
N GLU A 40 -17.76 -8.65 -7.41
CA GLU A 40 -18.92 -9.55 -7.28
C GLU A 40 -19.36 -9.64 -5.82
N SER A 41 -18.43 -9.45 -4.88
CA SER A 41 -18.74 -9.33 -3.45
C SER A 41 -19.53 -8.05 -3.14
N GLN A 42 -20.44 -8.16 -2.17
CA GLN A 42 -21.17 -7.00 -1.64
C GLN A 42 -20.24 -6.05 -0.88
N MET A 43 -20.40 -4.75 -1.13
CA MET A 43 -19.68 -3.68 -0.43
C MET A 43 -20.64 -2.89 0.47
N PRO A 44 -20.21 -2.38 1.63
CA PRO A 44 -18.85 -2.48 2.17
C PRO A 44 -18.52 -3.90 2.69
N ALA A 45 -17.25 -4.27 2.64
CA ALA A 45 -16.75 -5.55 3.15
C ALA A 45 -15.90 -5.35 4.42
N LEU A 46 -16.21 -6.14 5.45
CA LEU A 46 -15.36 -6.28 6.63
C LEU A 46 -14.12 -7.11 6.30
N PHE A 47 -13.10 -7.02 7.14
CA PHE A 47 -11.81 -7.66 6.87
C PHE A 47 -11.79 -9.18 6.88
N ASP A 48 -12.72 -9.80 7.60
CA ASP A 48 -12.90 -11.25 7.68
C ASP A 48 -13.63 -11.78 6.44
N LYS A 49 -14.16 -10.90 5.58
CA LYS A 49 -14.85 -11.26 4.35
C LYS A 49 -13.89 -11.38 3.19
N GLU A 50 -14.20 -12.34 2.33
CA GLU A 50 -13.52 -12.53 1.05
C GLU A 50 -14.09 -11.55 0.00
N ILE A 51 -13.20 -10.88 -0.72
CA ILE A 51 -13.57 -10.00 -1.83
C ILE A 51 -13.24 -10.72 -3.13
N ILE A 52 -14.26 -10.91 -3.97
CA ILE A 52 -14.14 -11.51 -5.30
C ILE A 52 -14.33 -10.41 -6.34
N ILE A 53 -13.41 -10.32 -7.29
CA ILE A 53 -13.48 -9.37 -8.39
C ILE A 53 -12.94 -9.99 -9.68
N SER A 54 -13.64 -9.73 -10.79
CA SER A 54 -13.18 -10.15 -12.12
C SER A 54 -11.99 -9.31 -12.57
N LEU A 55 -11.03 -9.97 -13.20
CA LEU A 55 -9.84 -9.40 -13.81
C LEU A 55 -9.92 -9.44 -15.35
N SER A 56 -11.05 -9.87 -15.90
CA SER A 56 -11.32 -9.86 -17.34
C SER A 56 -12.70 -9.29 -17.63
N ASP A 57 -12.84 -8.79 -18.85
CA ASP A 57 -14.09 -8.25 -19.38
C ASP A 57 -14.34 -8.78 -20.80
N THR A 58 -15.61 -8.97 -21.15
CA THR A 58 -16.00 -9.55 -22.45
C THR A 58 -15.77 -8.61 -23.63
N VAL A 59 -15.56 -7.31 -23.40
CA VAL A 59 -15.36 -6.32 -24.46
C VAL A 59 -13.92 -6.32 -24.97
N GLN A 60 -12.96 -6.73 -24.15
CA GLN A 60 -11.54 -6.82 -24.50
C GLN A 60 -11.17 -8.29 -24.74
N ASP A 61 -10.42 -8.60 -25.81
CA ASP A 61 -9.96 -9.96 -26.05
C ASP A 61 -8.66 -10.27 -25.30
N ILE A 62 -7.87 -9.22 -25.06
CA ILE A 62 -6.58 -9.27 -24.37
C ILE A 62 -6.56 -8.26 -23.24
N THR A 63 -6.27 -8.75 -22.04
CA THR A 63 -6.05 -7.98 -20.82
C THR A 63 -4.55 -7.80 -20.59
N GLN A 64 -4.09 -6.56 -20.47
CA GLN A 64 -2.71 -6.22 -20.13
C GLN A 64 -2.52 -6.20 -18.61
N ILE A 65 -2.04 -7.30 -18.05
CA ILE A 65 -1.93 -7.48 -16.59
C ILE A 65 -0.93 -6.48 -15.99
N GLN A 66 0.21 -6.25 -16.64
CA GLN A 66 1.23 -5.26 -16.21
C GLN A 66 0.71 -3.81 -16.09
N ASN A 67 -0.32 -3.46 -16.88
CA ASN A 67 -0.90 -2.11 -16.91
C ASN A 67 -2.17 -2.01 -16.05
N SER A 68 -2.59 -3.12 -15.46
CA SER A 68 -3.83 -3.22 -14.69
C SER A 68 -3.57 -3.18 -13.19
N PHE A 69 -4.55 -2.67 -12.43
CA PHE A 69 -4.43 -2.54 -10.99
C PHE A 69 -5.80 -2.57 -10.29
N LEU A 70 -5.81 -3.03 -9.04
CA LEU A 70 -6.95 -2.91 -8.15
C LEU A 70 -6.87 -1.58 -7.40
N SER A 71 -7.96 -0.84 -7.36
CA SER A 71 -8.12 0.32 -6.50
C SER A 71 -9.06 -0.02 -5.37
N VAL A 72 -8.61 0.18 -4.14
CA VAL A 72 -9.33 -0.16 -2.92
C VAL A 72 -9.46 1.10 -2.07
N VAL A 73 -10.66 1.39 -1.59
CA VAL A 73 -10.89 2.47 -0.62
C VAL A 73 -11.17 1.85 0.74
N LEU A 74 -10.30 2.17 1.69
CA LEU A 74 -10.36 1.69 3.05
C LEU A 74 -10.75 2.83 4.00
N THR A 75 -11.67 2.54 4.91
CA THR A 75 -11.99 3.36 6.07
C THR A 75 -11.63 2.60 7.32
N ALA A 76 -11.02 3.24 8.31
CA ALA A 76 -10.69 2.61 9.58
C ALA A 76 -10.64 3.64 10.70
N ASN A 77 -10.47 3.15 11.92
CA ASN A 77 -10.25 3.96 13.10
C ASN A 77 -8.87 3.67 13.67
N ILE A 78 -8.01 4.69 13.75
CA ILE A 78 -6.77 4.61 14.53
C ILE A 78 -7.14 4.79 16.00
N GLN A 79 -6.54 3.97 16.86
CA GLN A 79 -6.62 4.08 18.30
C GLN A 79 -5.26 4.50 18.87
N LEU A 80 -5.25 5.59 19.63
CA LEU A 80 -4.09 6.06 20.39
C LEU A 80 -4.25 5.71 21.87
N ASP A 81 -3.18 5.22 22.49
CA ASP A 81 -3.12 4.88 23.90
C ASP A 81 -2.95 6.11 24.83
N ASP A 82 -2.51 7.25 24.29
CA ASP A 82 -2.39 8.50 25.04
C ASP A 82 -2.70 9.73 24.17
N LYS A 83 -2.89 10.90 24.79
CA LYS A 83 -2.98 12.19 24.08
C LYS A 83 -1.59 12.68 23.73
N PHE A 84 -1.55 13.49 22.68
CA PHE A 84 -0.41 14.36 22.42
C PHE A 84 -0.29 15.41 23.55
N ASP A 85 0.95 15.81 23.84
CA ASP A 85 1.25 16.88 24.77
C ASP A 85 0.91 18.24 24.15
N LYS A 86 1.31 19.32 24.80
CA LYS A 86 1.09 20.66 24.29
C LYS A 86 1.85 20.88 22.98
N ILE A 87 1.11 21.17 21.91
CA ILE A 87 1.66 21.63 20.63
C ILE A 87 1.13 23.04 20.40
N ASP A 88 2.01 24.01 20.23
CA ASP A 88 1.60 25.38 19.95
C ASP A 88 0.89 25.47 18.57
N GLU A 89 -0.12 26.32 18.48
CA GLU A 89 -0.93 26.61 17.28
C GLU A 89 -0.10 26.94 16.03
N SER A 90 1.09 27.49 16.22
CA SER A 90 2.02 27.81 15.13
C SER A 90 2.56 26.56 14.42
N TYR A 91 2.57 25.40 15.08
CA TYR A 91 3.27 24.20 14.63
C TYR A 91 2.37 23.01 14.32
N LYS A 92 1.19 22.92 14.92
CA LYS A 92 0.34 21.72 14.89
C LYS A 92 0.04 21.20 13.47
N ASP A 93 -0.14 22.09 12.50
CA ASP A 93 -0.54 21.70 11.14
C ASP A 93 0.61 21.15 10.29
N GLY A 94 1.87 21.43 10.65
CA GLY A 94 3.02 20.84 9.96
C GLY A 94 3.75 19.78 10.76
N LEU A 95 3.25 19.40 11.95
CA LEU A 95 3.58 18.10 12.54
C LEU A 95 2.60 17.08 11.98
N VAL A 96 3.12 16.09 11.26
CA VAL A 96 2.26 15.18 10.49
C VAL A 96 2.65 13.74 10.75
N LEU A 97 1.64 12.88 10.87
CA LEU A 97 1.75 11.44 10.91
C LEU A 97 1.35 10.84 9.57
N PHE A 98 2.13 9.88 9.09
CA PHE A 98 1.75 8.99 8.02
C PHE A 98 1.14 7.72 8.59
N VAL A 99 0.04 7.26 8.00
CA VAL A 99 -0.56 5.95 8.29
C VAL A 99 -0.96 5.28 6.98
N GLY A 100 -0.50 4.05 6.76
CA GLY A 100 -0.77 3.35 5.51
C GLY A 100 -0.05 2.01 5.39
N LEU A 101 0.29 1.66 4.16
CA LEU A 101 1.00 0.41 3.81
C LEU A 101 2.36 0.74 3.22
N LYS A 102 3.34 -0.17 3.40
CA LYS A 102 4.64 -0.09 2.72
C LYS A 102 4.46 -0.29 1.21
N PRO A 103 3.93 -1.44 0.74
CA PRO A 103 3.30 -1.54 -0.58
C PRO A 103 1.81 -1.87 -0.46
N GLY A 104 1.01 -1.44 -1.42
CA GLY A 104 -0.43 -1.72 -1.47
C GLY A 104 -0.75 -3.21 -1.56
N SER A 105 0.12 -4.01 -2.19
CA SER A 105 0.00 -5.48 -2.26
C SER A 105 -0.05 -6.16 -0.89
N ASN A 106 0.52 -5.55 0.16
CA ASN A 106 0.41 -6.07 1.53
C ASN A 106 -1.01 -6.02 2.09
N LEU A 107 -1.95 -5.32 1.44
CA LEU A 107 -3.35 -5.34 1.84
C LEU A 107 -3.95 -6.75 1.74
N GLY A 108 -3.50 -7.58 0.79
CA GLY A 108 -3.94 -8.97 0.68
C GLY A 108 -3.18 -9.86 1.66
N ARG A 109 -3.88 -10.63 2.49
CA ARG A 109 -3.29 -11.71 3.30
C ARG A 109 -3.26 -13.01 2.51
N GLU A 110 -4.43 -13.38 1.98
CA GLU A 110 -4.65 -14.61 1.25
C GLU A 110 -5.30 -14.25 -0.08
N TYR A 111 -4.94 -14.95 -1.14
CA TYR A 111 -5.66 -14.86 -2.40
C TYR A 111 -5.76 -16.20 -3.12
N THR A 112 -6.71 -16.30 -4.04
CA THR A 112 -6.94 -17.47 -4.89
C THR A 112 -7.40 -16.97 -6.26
N ILE A 113 -6.91 -17.61 -7.31
CA ILE A 113 -7.27 -17.26 -8.68
C ILE A 113 -8.30 -18.25 -9.21
N TYR A 114 -9.33 -17.71 -9.85
CA TYR A 114 -10.35 -18.46 -10.56
C TYR A 114 -10.18 -18.29 -12.05
N HIS A 115 -10.29 -19.40 -12.77
CA HIS A 115 -10.33 -19.46 -14.22
C HIS A 115 -11.60 -20.17 -14.66
N ARG A 116 -12.43 -19.49 -15.48
CA ARG A 116 -13.73 -20.04 -15.94
C ARG A 116 -14.61 -20.57 -14.79
N GLY A 117 -14.61 -19.86 -13.66
CA GLY A 117 -15.38 -20.23 -12.46
C GLY A 117 -14.80 -21.40 -11.63
N LYS A 118 -13.64 -21.95 -12.01
CA LYS A 118 -12.93 -22.99 -11.25
C LYS A 118 -11.69 -22.40 -10.58
N ILE A 119 -11.36 -22.90 -9.40
CA ILE A 119 -10.09 -22.54 -8.73
C ILE A 119 -8.94 -23.13 -9.55
N ILE A 120 -7.93 -22.32 -9.85
CA ILE A 120 -6.68 -22.81 -10.43
C ILE A 120 -5.92 -23.57 -9.33
N ASP A 121 -5.57 -24.83 -9.58
CA ASP A 121 -4.79 -25.62 -8.64
C ASP A 121 -3.44 -24.96 -8.35
N GLY A 122 -3.00 -24.99 -7.09
CA GLY A 122 -1.78 -24.32 -6.63
C GLY A 122 -1.85 -22.78 -6.54
N SER A 123 -2.95 -22.13 -6.94
CA SER A 123 -3.07 -20.65 -6.88
C SER A 123 -3.39 -20.07 -5.50
N LEU A 124 -3.64 -20.92 -4.50
CA LEU A 124 -3.89 -20.48 -3.14
C LEU A 124 -2.59 -19.95 -2.51
N GLN A 125 -2.52 -18.63 -2.37
CA GLN A 125 -1.52 -17.96 -1.55
C GLN A 125 -2.12 -17.70 -0.16
N ASN A 126 -1.47 -18.20 0.88
CA ASN A 126 -1.89 -18.05 2.27
C ASN A 126 -1.06 -17.02 3.06
N ASP A 127 0.07 -16.55 2.51
CA ASP A 127 0.85 -15.44 3.05
C ASP A 127 1.40 -14.54 1.93
N ALA A 128 0.50 -13.74 1.36
CA ALA A 128 0.84 -12.79 0.29
C ALA A 128 1.72 -11.63 0.79
N THR A 129 1.81 -11.40 2.11
CA THR A 129 2.66 -10.33 2.66
C THR A 129 4.14 -10.70 2.61
N THR A 130 4.48 -11.96 2.93
CA THR A 130 5.85 -12.47 2.77
C THR A 130 6.26 -12.51 1.29
N GLU A 131 5.36 -12.97 0.41
CA GLU A 131 5.57 -12.95 -1.04
C GLU A 131 5.88 -11.52 -1.54
N SER A 132 5.00 -10.58 -1.20
CA SER A 132 5.14 -9.17 -1.53
C SER A 132 6.45 -8.59 -0.99
N PHE A 133 6.88 -8.97 0.22
CA PHE A 133 8.15 -8.53 0.77
C PHE A 133 9.35 -9.00 -0.06
N ILE A 134 9.39 -10.28 -0.45
CA ILE A 134 10.48 -10.84 -1.26
C ILE A 134 10.52 -10.17 -2.63
N TYR A 135 9.37 -10.11 -3.30
CA TYR A 135 9.25 -9.52 -4.64
C TYR A 135 9.64 -8.03 -4.63
N ASN A 136 9.17 -7.28 -3.62
CA ASN A 136 9.58 -5.90 -3.46
C ASN A 136 11.04 -5.74 -3.08
N THR A 137 11.72 -6.72 -2.51
CA THR A 137 13.15 -6.60 -2.18
C THR A 137 14.02 -6.63 -3.43
N ILE A 138 13.66 -7.46 -4.43
CA ILE A 138 14.42 -7.61 -5.67
C ILE A 138 14.08 -6.55 -6.73
N LYS A 139 12.90 -5.92 -6.66
CA LYS A 139 12.46 -4.91 -7.64
C LYS A 139 13.33 -3.63 -7.57
N PRO A 140 13.81 -3.08 -8.69
CA PRO A 140 14.69 -1.92 -8.68
C PRO A 140 13.98 -0.65 -8.16
N LYS A 141 14.74 0.26 -7.54
CA LYS A 141 14.19 1.49 -6.92
C LYS A 141 13.47 2.39 -7.93
N SER A 142 13.95 2.44 -9.17
CA SER A 142 13.33 3.22 -10.26
C SER A 142 11.89 2.78 -10.56
N GLU A 143 11.60 1.48 -10.49
CA GLU A 143 10.25 0.94 -10.72
C GLU A 143 9.31 1.17 -9.53
N LYS A 144 9.86 1.41 -8.33
CA LYS A 144 9.08 1.66 -7.10
C LYS A 144 8.52 3.07 -7.01
N ASN A 145 9.08 4.04 -7.74
CA ASN A 145 8.85 5.48 -7.53
C ASN A 145 7.85 6.14 -8.49
N ASN A 146 7.23 5.40 -9.41
CA ASN A 146 6.61 6.04 -10.57
C ASN A 146 5.08 6.19 -10.51
N ARG A 147 4.39 5.66 -9.49
CA ARG A 147 2.91 5.61 -9.48
C ARG A 147 2.30 5.90 -8.09
N LYS A 148 1.22 6.68 -8.07
CA LYS A 148 0.50 7.11 -6.85
C LYS A 148 -0.21 5.95 -6.16
N HIS A 149 -0.18 5.96 -4.83
CA HIS A 149 -0.89 5.06 -3.92
C HIS A 149 -0.48 3.58 -4.01
N ILE A 150 0.70 3.29 -4.55
CA ILE A 150 1.20 1.90 -4.68
C ILE A 150 2.22 1.60 -3.59
N ARG A 151 3.17 2.50 -3.36
CA ARG A 151 4.28 2.28 -2.42
C ARG A 151 4.54 3.51 -1.57
N SER A 152 5.01 3.24 -0.37
CA SER A 152 5.41 4.20 0.65
C SER A 152 6.85 3.86 1.04
N LEU A 153 7.82 4.40 0.30
CA LEU A 153 9.23 4.29 0.69
C LEU A 153 9.50 5.22 1.86
N TYR A 154 10.20 4.74 2.89
CA TYR A 154 10.42 5.54 4.10
C TYR A 154 11.03 6.90 3.80
N GLU A 155 12.03 6.96 2.92
CA GLU A 155 12.71 8.21 2.55
C GLU A 155 11.76 9.21 1.88
N ASN A 156 10.87 8.72 1.01
CA ASN A 156 9.89 9.55 0.31
C ASN A 156 8.81 10.04 1.28
N ILE A 157 8.28 9.13 2.11
CA ILE A 157 7.31 9.47 3.15
C ILE A 157 7.95 10.45 4.13
N HIS A 158 9.14 10.20 4.65
CA HIS A 158 9.80 11.15 5.56
C HIS A 158 9.96 12.56 4.95
N ASN A 159 10.04 12.67 3.63
CA ASN A 159 10.07 13.92 2.85
C ASN A 159 8.69 14.38 2.32
N PHE A 160 7.60 13.85 2.85
CA PHE A 160 6.21 14.26 2.56
C PHE A 160 5.79 14.06 1.10
N ASP A 161 6.12 12.91 0.53
CA ASP A 161 5.69 12.53 -0.82
C ASP A 161 4.16 12.31 -0.88
N THR A 162 3.49 12.97 -1.83
CA THR A 162 2.03 12.88 -1.99
C THR A 162 1.57 11.61 -2.69
N SER A 163 2.49 10.81 -3.23
CA SER A 163 2.21 9.53 -3.90
C SER A 163 2.04 8.35 -2.94
N ALA A 164 2.07 8.60 -1.63
CA ALA A 164 2.02 7.58 -0.58
C ALA A 164 0.83 6.61 -0.70
N CYS A 165 1.08 5.34 -0.34
CA CYS A 165 0.05 4.33 -0.16
C CYS A 165 -0.54 4.41 1.26
N GLY A 166 -1.22 5.51 1.55
CA GLY A 166 -1.75 5.82 2.88
C GLY A 166 -2.36 7.20 2.94
N THR A 167 -2.56 7.69 4.16
CA THR A 167 -2.95 9.07 4.43
C THR A 167 -1.94 9.75 5.34
N TYR A 168 -1.95 11.07 5.25
CA TYR A 168 -1.31 11.97 6.20
C TYR A 168 -2.37 12.56 7.11
N ILE A 169 -2.04 12.77 8.37
CA ILE A 169 -2.91 13.40 9.36
C ILE A 169 -2.05 14.35 10.18
N SER A 170 -2.38 15.64 10.14
CA SER A 170 -1.69 16.65 10.94
C SER A 170 -2.07 16.54 12.43
N MET A 171 -1.22 17.05 13.32
CA MET A 171 -1.56 17.10 14.74
C MET A 171 -2.75 18.02 15.01
N GLY A 172 -2.94 19.07 14.19
CA GLY A 172 -4.13 19.92 14.24
C GLY A 172 -5.42 19.14 13.97
N GLU A 173 -5.45 18.32 12.91
CA GLU A 173 -6.59 17.43 12.62
C GLU A 173 -6.82 16.40 13.73
N ILE A 174 -5.74 15.83 14.28
CA ILE A 174 -5.82 14.86 15.38
C ILE A 174 -6.45 15.51 16.62
N GLU A 175 -6.00 16.70 17.00
CA GLU A 175 -6.52 17.44 18.14
C GLU A 175 -8.01 17.76 17.97
N GLU A 176 -8.43 18.20 16.78
CA GLU A 176 -9.84 18.46 16.46
C GLU A 176 -10.69 17.18 16.59
N LEU A 177 -10.22 16.06 16.05
CA LEU A 177 -10.92 14.78 16.09
C LEU A 177 -10.97 14.17 17.51
N ILE A 178 -9.95 14.44 18.33
CA ILE A 178 -9.86 13.96 19.71
C ILE A 178 -10.56 14.90 20.70
N GLY A 179 -10.73 16.19 20.41
CA GLY A 179 -11.10 17.22 21.37
C GLY A 179 -12.35 16.90 22.20
N ASN A 180 -13.34 16.24 21.60
CA ASN A 180 -14.60 15.86 22.27
C ASN A 180 -14.56 14.48 22.96
N GLN A 181 -13.46 13.73 22.82
CA GLN A 181 -13.31 12.39 23.38
C GLN A 181 -12.78 12.46 24.81
N THR A 182 -13.46 11.77 25.71
CA THR A 182 -13.21 11.80 27.16
C THR A 182 -12.52 10.55 27.70
N ALA A 183 -12.40 9.48 26.89
CA ALA A 183 -11.84 8.20 27.31
C ALA A 183 -10.81 7.67 26.31
N VAL A 184 -9.73 7.12 26.85
CA VAL A 184 -8.69 6.37 26.13
C VAL A 184 -9.21 4.96 25.81
N PRO A 185 -8.90 4.37 24.64
CA PRO A 185 -8.08 4.93 23.57
C PRO A 185 -8.81 5.95 22.69
N TYR A 186 -8.09 7.01 22.28
CA TYR A 186 -8.63 8.03 21.39
C TYR A 186 -8.75 7.50 19.97
N THR A 187 -9.88 7.80 19.34
CA THR A 187 -10.27 7.22 18.05
C THR A 187 -10.20 8.27 16.94
N ILE A 188 -9.35 8.06 15.94
CA ILE A 188 -9.20 8.95 14.79
C ILE A 188 -9.71 8.23 13.54
N PRO A 189 -10.82 8.67 12.94
CA PRO A 189 -11.30 8.08 11.69
C PRO A 189 -10.36 8.43 10.53
N ILE A 190 -10.03 7.44 9.72
CA ILE A 190 -9.19 7.60 8.52
C ILE A 190 -9.87 6.99 7.31
N ARG A 191 -9.61 7.59 6.15
CA ARG A 191 -10.04 7.09 4.84
C ARG A 191 -8.94 7.33 3.82
N PHE A 192 -8.53 6.29 3.09
CA PHE A 192 -7.56 6.45 2.01
C PHE A 192 -7.72 5.40 0.92
N ARG A 193 -7.14 5.71 -0.23
CA ARG A 193 -7.12 4.85 -1.41
C ARG A 193 -5.80 4.09 -1.47
N ILE A 194 -5.89 2.82 -1.82
CA ILE A 194 -4.79 1.89 -2.02
C ILE A 194 -4.86 1.42 -3.47
N SER A 195 -3.72 1.37 -4.13
CA SER A 195 -3.59 0.81 -5.47
C SER A 195 -2.69 -0.43 -5.42
N ILE A 196 -3.21 -1.57 -5.86
CA ILE A 196 -2.48 -2.84 -5.95
C ILE A 196 -2.25 -3.13 -7.42
N GLN A 197 -1.00 -3.02 -7.88
CA GLN A 197 -0.63 -3.51 -9.21
C GLN A 197 -0.80 -5.02 -9.26
N LEU A 198 -1.39 -5.54 -10.35
CA LEU A 198 -1.49 -6.99 -10.49
C LEU A 198 -0.11 -7.62 -10.61
N GLU A 199 0.81 -7.00 -11.33
CA GLU A 199 2.22 -7.43 -11.47
C GLU A 199 2.98 -7.51 -10.13
N ASP A 200 2.52 -6.80 -9.09
CA ASP A 200 3.12 -6.89 -7.75
C ASP A 200 2.65 -8.14 -6.97
N LEU A 201 1.71 -8.91 -7.51
CA LEU A 201 1.36 -10.25 -7.06
C LEU A 201 2.15 -11.26 -7.88
N LEU A 202 2.89 -12.15 -7.23
CA LEU A 202 3.82 -13.10 -7.86
C LEU A 202 3.14 -13.96 -8.93
N ILE A 203 1.90 -14.39 -8.69
CA ILE A 203 1.16 -15.17 -9.69
C ILE A 203 1.00 -14.44 -11.01
N PHE A 204 0.99 -13.10 -11.00
CA PHE A 204 0.84 -12.26 -12.18
C PHE A 204 2.16 -11.64 -12.67
N SER A 205 3.29 -11.87 -12.00
CA SER A 205 4.55 -11.23 -12.35
C SER A 205 5.08 -11.66 -13.73
N ALA A 206 4.65 -12.82 -14.22
CA ALA A 206 4.98 -13.34 -15.54
C ALA A 206 3.96 -12.93 -16.63
N PHE A 207 2.89 -12.23 -16.27
CA PHE A 207 1.83 -11.88 -17.20
C PHE A 207 2.05 -10.48 -17.76
N THR A 208 2.40 -10.41 -19.04
CA THR A 208 2.30 -9.17 -19.81
C THR A 208 0.86 -9.01 -20.31
N ASP A 209 0.44 -9.93 -21.18
CA ASP A 209 -0.85 -9.93 -21.86
C ASP A 209 -1.54 -11.28 -21.63
N TYR A 210 -2.78 -11.23 -21.13
CA TYR A 210 -3.64 -12.38 -20.90
C TYR A 210 -4.78 -12.41 -21.93
N THR A 211 -4.87 -13.48 -22.70
CA THR A 211 -5.84 -13.62 -23.79
C THR A 211 -7.18 -14.14 -23.28
N ASN A 212 -7.92 -13.31 -22.52
CA ASN A 212 -9.20 -13.71 -21.92
C ASN A 212 -10.26 -14.10 -22.96
N GLY A 213 -10.21 -13.57 -24.19
CA GLY A 213 -11.11 -13.97 -25.28
C GLY A 213 -10.94 -15.45 -25.71
N LEU A 214 -9.75 -16.03 -25.52
CA LEU A 214 -9.47 -17.44 -25.84
C LEU A 214 -9.44 -18.32 -24.59
N LEU A 215 -8.68 -17.89 -23.59
CA LEU A 215 -8.43 -18.66 -22.38
C LEU A 215 -9.63 -18.58 -21.44
N GLY A 216 -10.47 -17.56 -21.52
CA GLY A 216 -11.64 -17.35 -20.67
C GLY A 216 -11.34 -16.48 -19.46
N ASP A 217 -12.35 -16.29 -18.63
CA ASP A 217 -12.30 -15.26 -17.59
C ASP A 217 -11.40 -15.59 -16.40
N LEU A 218 -10.74 -14.55 -15.88
CA LEU A 218 -9.96 -14.59 -14.65
C LEU A 218 -10.67 -13.80 -13.55
N LYS A 219 -10.64 -14.34 -12.34
CA LYS A 219 -11.05 -13.60 -11.13
C LYS A 219 -10.03 -13.80 -10.03
N ILE A 220 -9.90 -12.81 -9.17
CA ILE A 220 -9.15 -12.93 -7.93
C ILE A 220 -10.12 -12.85 -6.76
N LYS A 221 -9.93 -13.77 -5.82
CA LYS A 221 -10.54 -13.71 -4.50
C LYS A 221 -9.46 -13.43 -3.49
N PHE A 222 -9.61 -12.41 -2.65
CA PHE A 222 -8.62 -12.10 -1.62
C PHE A 222 -9.25 -11.72 -0.28
N LYS A 223 -8.46 -11.91 0.79
CA LYS A 223 -8.78 -11.48 2.16
C LYS A 223 -7.85 -10.35 2.58
N ILE A 224 -8.35 -9.46 3.42
CA ILE A 224 -7.60 -8.31 3.90
C ILE A 224 -6.62 -8.72 5.01
N ASN A 225 -5.40 -8.17 4.99
CA ASN A 225 -4.42 -8.32 6.04
C ASN A 225 -4.51 -7.17 7.05
N PRO A 226 -5.01 -7.42 8.28
CA PRO A 226 -5.05 -6.39 9.31
C PRO A 226 -3.70 -6.00 9.88
N HIS A 227 -2.68 -6.84 9.71
CA HIS A 227 -1.36 -6.65 10.31
C HIS A 227 -0.39 -5.93 9.37
N ALA A 228 -0.83 -5.51 8.18
CA ALA A 228 0.04 -4.92 7.16
C ALA A 228 0.31 -3.43 7.37
N PHE A 229 -0.49 -2.76 8.20
CA PHE A 229 -0.45 -1.30 8.35
C PHE A 229 0.71 -0.83 9.22
N VAL A 230 1.23 0.33 8.83
CA VAL A 230 2.38 0.97 9.46
C VAL A 230 2.16 2.46 9.60
N PHE A 231 2.93 3.08 10.48
CA PHE A 231 2.96 4.52 10.69
C PHE A 231 4.39 5.05 10.85
N CYS A 232 4.56 6.35 10.63
CA CYS A 232 5.76 7.09 11.03
C CYS A 232 5.45 8.58 11.14
N GLN A 233 6.27 9.32 11.89
CA GLN A 233 6.24 10.77 11.90
C GLN A 233 7.13 11.35 10.80
N MET A 234 6.58 12.32 10.10
CA MET A 234 7.22 13.01 8.98
C MET A 234 8.33 13.91 9.49
N ASN A 235 9.27 14.32 8.64
CA ASN A 235 10.23 15.36 9.00
C ASN A 235 9.49 16.70 9.16
N PRO A 236 9.39 17.26 10.38
CA PRO A 236 8.62 18.47 10.63
C PRO A 236 9.14 19.69 9.88
N LYS A 237 10.45 19.78 9.58
CA LYS A 237 10.97 20.85 8.69
C LYS A 237 10.33 20.77 7.31
N ILE A 238 10.21 19.57 6.76
CA ILE A 238 9.74 19.37 5.38
C ILE A 238 8.22 19.49 5.31
N SER A 239 7.50 18.87 6.24
CA SER A 239 6.04 18.99 6.30
C SER A 239 5.60 20.42 6.59
N MET A 240 6.26 21.14 7.51
CA MET A 240 5.98 22.57 7.75
C MET A 240 6.27 23.42 6.51
N ALA A 241 7.42 23.23 5.86
CA ALA A 241 7.75 24.00 4.66
C ALA A 241 6.72 23.78 3.54
N LYS A 242 6.26 22.53 3.35
CA LYS A 242 5.21 22.21 2.38
C LYS A 242 3.87 22.79 2.77
N TYR A 243 3.45 22.64 4.03
CA TYR A 243 2.22 23.23 4.54
C TYR A 243 2.19 24.75 4.29
N TYR A 244 3.30 25.45 4.51
CA TYR A 244 3.38 26.89 4.23
C TYR A 244 3.45 27.26 2.76
N THR A 245 4.05 26.42 1.94
CA THR A 245 4.02 26.62 0.48
C THR A 245 2.59 26.50 -0.05
N MET A 246 1.81 25.56 0.51
CA MET A 246 0.41 25.33 0.13
C MET A 246 -0.53 26.42 0.66
N ASN A 247 -0.30 26.92 1.87
CA ASN A 247 -1.18 27.90 2.55
C ASN A 247 -0.58 29.32 2.62
N LYS A 248 0.21 29.70 1.61
CA LYS A 248 0.98 30.95 1.61
C LYS A 248 0.12 32.18 1.89
N ASP A 249 -1.05 32.28 1.27
CA ASP A 249 -1.92 33.45 1.36
C ASP A 249 -2.52 33.60 2.77
N GLU A 250 -2.91 32.48 3.41
CA GLU A 250 -3.39 32.47 4.79
C GLU A 250 -2.28 32.87 5.78
N LEU A 251 -1.03 32.48 5.51
CA LEU A 251 0.10 32.89 6.35
C LEU A 251 0.45 34.37 6.22
N LEU A 252 0.31 34.96 5.04
CA LEU A 252 0.51 36.40 4.88
C LEU A 252 -0.53 37.21 5.68
N GLY A 253 -1.72 36.64 5.92
CA GLY A 253 -2.74 37.19 6.82
C GLY A 253 -2.56 36.82 8.30
N SER A 254 -1.59 35.96 8.63
CA SER A 254 -1.39 35.47 10.00
C SER A 254 -0.66 36.47 10.90
N SER A 255 -0.70 36.24 12.21
CA SER A 255 -0.05 37.12 13.18
C SER A 255 1.48 37.12 13.00
N LYS A 256 2.11 38.28 13.22
CA LYS A 256 3.58 38.41 13.23
C LYS A 256 4.25 37.41 14.19
N GLN A 257 3.56 37.08 15.29
CA GLN A 257 4.03 36.10 16.27
C GLN A 257 4.10 34.69 15.68
N LYS A 258 3.07 34.24 14.94
CA LYS A 258 3.06 32.93 14.27
C LYS A 258 4.25 32.81 13.32
N LEU A 259 4.54 33.84 12.52
CA LEU A 259 5.70 33.87 11.63
C LEU A 259 7.05 33.80 12.37
N MET A 260 7.17 34.47 13.52
CA MET A 260 8.37 34.42 14.36
C MET A 260 8.57 33.02 14.98
N ASP A 261 7.51 32.40 15.45
CA ASP A 261 7.56 31.05 16.03
C ASP A 261 7.98 30.02 14.98
N ILE A 262 7.54 30.20 13.72
CA ILE A 262 7.93 29.37 12.59
C ILE A 262 9.42 29.52 12.24
N ASP A 263 9.88 30.77 12.12
CA ASP A 263 11.29 31.06 11.87
C ASP A 263 12.18 30.47 12.98
N LEU A 264 11.73 30.58 14.24
CA LEU A 264 12.38 29.94 15.38
C LEU A 264 12.51 28.42 15.19
N MET A 265 11.44 27.75 14.74
CA MET A 265 11.48 26.33 14.45
C MET A 265 12.53 26.01 13.39
N PHE A 266 12.53 26.67 12.23
CA PHE A 266 13.49 26.36 11.16
C PHE A 266 14.95 26.56 11.58
N ARG A 267 15.24 27.62 12.35
CA ARG A 267 16.58 27.94 12.86
C ARG A 267 17.06 26.94 13.91
N ASN A 268 16.19 26.58 14.85
CA ASN A 268 16.57 25.78 16.03
C ASN A 268 16.27 24.29 15.87
N TRP A 269 15.75 23.86 14.72
CA TRP A 269 15.43 22.46 14.47
C TRP A 269 16.69 21.63 14.14
N SER A 270 17.38 21.27 15.21
CA SER A 270 18.42 20.24 15.40
C SER A 270 18.87 20.39 16.86
N PHE A 271 18.81 19.39 17.75
CA PHE A 271 19.88 18.38 17.92
C PHE A 271 19.48 17.12 18.73
N LYS A 272 18.22 16.96 19.19
CA LYS A 272 17.87 15.89 20.16
C LYS A 272 17.11 14.69 19.61
N PHE A 273 16.22 14.86 18.62
CA PHE A 273 15.43 13.74 18.11
C PHE A 273 16.13 13.04 16.94
N GLN A 274 16.57 11.80 17.17
CA GLN A 274 17.15 10.96 16.14
C GLN A 274 16.07 10.03 15.57
N TYR A 275 15.67 10.26 14.33
CA TYR A 275 14.77 9.35 13.63
C TYR A 275 15.44 7.99 13.45
N THR A 276 14.73 6.93 13.81
CA THR A 276 15.13 5.53 13.60
C THR A 276 15.18 5.12 12.13
N LYS A 277 14.68 5.98 11.23
CA LYS A 277 14.63 5.78 9.77
C LYS A 277 13.85 4.54 9.32
N GLN A 278 12.80 4.20 10.05
CA GLN A 278 11.96 3.05 9.77
C GLN A 278 10.49 3.34 10.04
N PHE A 279 9.62 2.53 9.44
CA PHE A 279 8.20 2.51 9.80
C PHE A 279 7.96 1.66 11.04
N THR A 280 7.01 2.07 11.87
CA THR A 280 6.51 1.29 13.00
C THR A 280 5.23 0.57 12.58
N GLN A 281 5.11 -0.71 12.93
CA GLN A 281 3.87 -1.46 12.67
C GLN A 281 2.76 -1.03 13.63
N LEU A 282 1.53 -0.91 13.14
CA LEU A 282 0.39 -0.65 14.03
C LEU A 282 0.21 -1.82 15.01
N GLY A 283 0.05 -1.48 16.29
CA GLY A 283 0.10 -2.40 17.43
C GLY A 283 1.43 -2.35 18.19
N CYS A 284 2.47 -1.73 17.62
CA CYS A 284 3.76 -1.51 18.29
C CYS A 284 3.89 -0.06 18.80
N THR A 285 4.70 0.09 19.84
CA THR A 285 5.05 1.39 20.42
C THR A 285 6.22 2.02 19.68
N ALA A 286 6.19 3.33 19.48
CA ALA A 286 7.34 4.10 18.99
C ALA A 286 7.42 5.48 19.65
N ASP A 287 8.64 5.99 19.77
CA ASP A 287 8.89 7.35 20.22
C ASP A 287 8.44 8.35 19.15
N LEU A 288 7.45 9.18 19.50
CA LEU A 288 6.93 10.24 18.65
C LEU A 288 7.15 11.59 19.33
N ILE A 289 7.28 12.65 18.53
CA ILE A 289 7.19 14.03 19.03
C ILE A 289 5.74 14.25 19.43
N THR A 290 5.50 14.35 20.74
CA THR A 290 4.18 14.54 21.32
C THR A 290 3.88 15.98 21.69
N GLY A 291 4.90 16.79 21.95
CA GLY A 291 4.78 18.21 22.28
C GLY A 291 5.78 19.04 21.50
N LEU A 292 5.36 20.25 21.11
CA LEU A 292 6.23 21.22 20.45
C LEU A 292 5.76 22.63 20.78
N HIS A 293 6.55 23.34 21.58
CA HIS A 293 6.22 24.68 22.05
C HIS A 293 7.45 25.55 22.24
N ALA A 294 7.24 26.86 22.25
CA ALA A 294 8.30 27.83 22.47
C ALA A 294 8.28 28.34 23.93
N GLU A 295 9.39 28.20 24.65
CA GLU A 295 9.54 28.72 26.02
C GLU A 295 10.49 29.92 26.08
N PRO A 296 10.23 30.93 26.94
CA PRO A 296 11.16 32.04 27.15
C PRO A 296 12.48 31.54 27.74
N LEU A 297 13.59 31.85 27.07
CA LEU A 297 14.96 31.57 27.51
C LEU A 297 15.50 32.69 28.42
N THR A 298 15.08 33.94 28.18
CA THR A 298 15.51 35.14 28.90
C THR A 298 14.39 36.18 28.98
N GLU A 299 14.46 37.11 29.94
CA GLU A 299 13.54 38.27 30.04
C GLU A 299 13.58 39.18 28.80
N SER A 300 14.64 39.11 27.99
CA SER A 300 14.78 39.84 26.72
C SER A 300 13.94 39.30 25.55
N GLY A 301 13.13 38.26 25.78
CA GLY A 301 12.20 37.71 24.79
C GLY A 301 12.80 36.68 23.83
N LEU A 302 14.04 36.22 24.06
CA LEU A 302 14.60 35.08 23.34
C LEU A 302 13.81 33.82 23.70
N LYS A 303 13.38 33.03 22.72
CA LYS A 303 12.64 31.78 22.94
C LYS A 303 13.49 30.56 22.59
N ASN A 304 13.30 29.47 23.31
CA ASN A 304 13.79 28.14 22.93
C ASN A 304 12.67 27.31 22.34
N LEU A 305 13.01 26.43 21.41
CA LEU A 305 12.07 25.41 20.94
C LEU A 305 12.20 24.16 21.80
N ILE A 306 11.13 23.75 22.45
CA ILE A 306 11.07 22.53 23.25
C ILE A 306 10.28 21.48 22.48
N CYS A 307 10.83 20.26 22.47
CA CYS A 307 10.29 19.11 21.77
C CYS A 307 10.16 17.99 22.78
N ASP A 308 8.92 17.62 23.10
CA ASP A 308 8.61 16.52 24.00
C ASP A 308 8.47 15.24 23.19
N ILE A 309 9.12 14.17 23.66
CA ILE A 309 9.14 12.88 22.99
C ILE A 309 8.62 11.84 23.97
N LYS A 310 7.62 11.06 23.53
CA LYS A 310 7.06 9.97 24.34
C LYS A 310 6.82 8.73 23.50
N PRO A 311 6.88 7.54 24.12
CA PRO A 311 6.44 6.31 23.49
C PRO A 311 4.91 6.34 23.32
N VAL A 312 4.44 6.12 22.09
CA VAL A 312 3.01 6.06 21.74
C VAL A 312 2.72 4.75 21.01
N THR A 313 1.63 4.08 21.40
CA THR A 313 1.13 2.88 20.74
C THR A 313 -0.09 3.21 19.92
N MET A 314 0.05 3.07 18.60
CA MET A 314 -1.05 3.27 17.66
C MET A 314 -1.57 1.91 17.21
N SER A 315 -2.88 1.68 17.29
CA SER A 315 -3.53 0.48 16.72
C SER A 315 -4.61 0.86 15.73
N ILE A 316 -5.09 -0.12 14.94
CA ILE A 316 -6.16 0.08 13.96
C ILE A 316 -7.34 -0.83 14.29
N LYS A 317 -8.54 -0.27 14.24
CA LYS A 317 -9.82 -0.95 14.45
C LYS A 317 -10.80 -0.59 13.35
N ASN A 318 -11.88 -1.36 13.26
CA ASN A 318 -13.02 -1.08 12.39
C ASN A 318 -12.61 -0.78 10.94
N TYR A 319 -11.62 -1.51 10.42
CA TYR A 319 -11.17 -1.35 9.05
C TYR A 319 -12.16 -2.06 8.12
N VAL A 320 -12.73 -1.27 7.22
CA VAL A 320 -13.81 -1.62 6.30
C VAL A 320 -13.38 -1.21 4.90
N ILE A 321 -13.53 -2.13 3.96
CA ILE A 321 -13.35 -1.83 2.55
C ILE A 321 -14.67 -1.30 2.01
N THR A 322 -14.73 -0.02 1.70
CA THR A 322 -15.97 0.60 1.20
C THR A 322 -16.14 0.42 -0.29
N GLU A 323 -15.04 0.42 -1.04
CA GLU A 323 -15.04 0.33 -2.49
C GLU A 323 -13.85 -0.50 -2.97
N VAL A 324 -14.09 -1.32 -3.98
CA VAL A 324 -13.06 -1.98 -4.78
C VAL A 324 -13.40 -1.77 -6.25
N THR A 325 -12.40 -1.49 -7.07
CA THR A 325 -12.54 -1.44 -8.54
C THR A 325 -11.29 -2.07 -9.15
N ALA A 326 -11.47 -3.00 -10.09
CA ALA A 326 -10.36 -3.46 -10.93
C ALA A 326 -10.31 -2.58 -12.18
N ASN A 327 -9.15 -1.99 -12.44
CA ASN A 327 -8.90 -1.15 -13.61
C ASN A 327 -8.11 -2.01 -14.60
N MET A 328 -8.83 -2.58 -15.56
CA MET A 328 -8.27 -3.56 -16.49
C MET A 328 -7.93 -2.87 -17.82
N ALA A 329 -6.63 -2.71 -18.05
CA ALA A 329 -6.11 -2.26 -19.32
C ALA A 329 -6.20 -3.41 -20.34
N GLY A 330 -6.60 -3.12 -21.56
CA GLY A 330 -6.72 -4.15 -22.59
C GLY A 330 -7.11 -3.62 -23.95
N TYR A 331 -7.14 -4.53 -24.92
CA TYR A 331 -7.42 -4.23 -26.31
C TYR A 331 -8.12 -5.42 -26.99
N LYS A 332 -8.76 -5.14 -28.12
CA LYS A 332 -9.31 -6.18 -28.99
C LYS A 332 -8.23 -6.74 -29.89
N ALA A 333 -8.31 -8.04 -30.18
CA ALA A 333 -7.40 -8.72 -31.08
C ALA A 333 -8.11 -9.03 -32.39
N THR A 334 -7.37 -9.03 -33.50
CA THR A 334 -7.92 -9.46 -34.79
C THR A 334 -8.12 -10.98 -34.79
N ASP A 335 -9.07 -11.47 -35.60
CA ASP A 335 -9.31 -12.92 -35.73
C ASP A 335 -8.04 -13.69 -36.14
N ALA A 336 -7.22 -13.11 -37.02
CA ALA A 336 -5.95 -13.69 -37.43
C ALA A 336 -4.99 -13.85 -36.23
N CYS A 337 -4.91 -12.86 -35.34
CA CYS A 337 -4.11 -12.94 -34.13
C CYS A 337 -4.63 -14.03 -33.19
N LEU A 338 -5.95 -14.09 -32.95
CA LEU A 338 -6.57 -15.10 -32.10
C LEU A 338 -6.35 -16.53 -32.61
N ILE A 339 -6.34 -16.74 -33.93
CA ILE A 339 -6.02 -18.02 -34.55
C ILE A 339 -4.57 -18.43 -34.26
N LEU A 340 -3.61 -17.52 -34.38
CA LEU A 340 -2.20 -17.79 -34.08
C LEU A 340 -1.99 -18.15 -32.61
N VAL A 341 -2.62 -17.42 -31.70
CA VAL A 341 -2.57 -17.70 -30.26
C VAL A 341 -3.17 -19.07 -29.95
N ARG A 342 -4.30 -19.42 -30.59
CA ARG A 342 -4.90 -20.76 -30.45
C ARG A 342 -3.98 -21.85 -30.95
N GLN A 343 -3.30 -21.66 -32.09
CA GLN A 343 -2.33 -22.63 -32.60
C GLN A 343 -1.14 -22.81 -31.63
N PHE A 344 -0.66 -21.71 -31.05
CA PHE A 344 0.43 -21.73 -30.07
C PHE A 344 0.07 -22.55 -28.82
N TYR A 345 -1.07 -22.26 -28.18
CA TYR A 345 -1.49 -22.97 -26.97
C TYR A 345 -2.03 -24.38 -27.20
N ASN A 346 -2.35 -24.75 -28.44
CA ASN A 346 -2.63 -26.15 -28.78
C ASN A 346 -1.36 -27.02 -28.72
N GLN A 347 -0.17 -26.43 -28.85
CA GLN A 347 1.10 -27.15 -28.84
C GLN A 347 1.87 -27.02 -27.53
N ARG A 348 1.58 -25.99 -26.73
CA ARG A 348 2.30 -25.67 -25.49
C ARG A 348 1.33 -25.31 -24.36
N PRO A 349 1.50 -25.86 -23.15
CA PRO A 349 0.73 -25.43 -21.99
C PRO A 349 1.10 -23.99 -21.62
N PHE A 350 0.12 -23.22 -21.14
CA PHE A 350 0.38 -21.94 -20.49
C PHE A 350 0.77 -22.20 -19.03
N VAL A 351 2.02 -21.93 -18.67
CA VAL A 351 2.58 -22.20 -17.34
C VAL A 351 2.75 -20.89 -16.58
N VAL A 352 2.33 -20.89 -15.32
CA VAL A 352 2.35 -19.72 -14.44
C VAL A 352 3.08 -20.09 -13.16
N PRO A 353 4.02 -19.25 -12.68
CA PRO A 353 4.61 -19.46 -11.37
C PRO A 353 3.55 -19.35 -10.29
N ALA A 354 3.50 -20.33 -9.40
CA ALA A 354 2.65 -20.31 -8.22
C ALA A 354 3.48 -20.72 -7.00
N GLN A 355 3.18 -20.10 -5.86
CA GLN A 355 3.84 -20.39 -4.59
C GLN A 355 2.78 -20.55 -3.50
N ARG A 356 3.00 -21.53 -2.62
CA ARG A 356 2.22 -21.73 -1.40
C ARG A 356 3.19 -21.86 -0.24
N VAL A 357 2.87 -21.22 0.89
CA VAL A 357 3.65 -21.39 2.12
C VAL A 357 3.05 -22.56 2.91
N GLU A 358 3.81 -23.63 3.08
CA GLU A 358 3.47 -24.69 4.03
C GLU A 358 4.03 -24.33 5.41
N ILE A 359 3.13 -24.02 6.35
CA ILE A 359 3.50 -23.80 7.74
C ILE A 359 3.35 -25.14 8.45
N TRP A 360 4.47 -25.65 8.98
CA TRP A 360 4.49 -26.79 9.89
C TRP A 360 4.58 -26.25 11.32
N PRO A 361 3.45 -25.98 11.99
CA PRO A 361 3.51 -25.53 13.37
C PRO A 361 4.14 -26.65 14.22
N PHE A 362 4.94 -26.25 15.21
CA PHE A 362 5.35 -27.21 16.23
C PHE A 362 4.08 -27.76 16.91
N PRO A 363 4.00 -29.08 17.16
CA PRO A 363 2.83 -29.69 17.79
C PRO A 363 2.60 -29.15 19.22
N THR A 364 3.62 -28.55 19.83
CA THR A 364 3.58 -27.94 21.15
C THR A 364 3.75 -26.43 21.07
N SER A 365 2.90 -25.70 21.78
CA SER A 365 3.04 -24.26 21.99
C SER A 365 4.30 -23.96 22.79
N ALA A 366 5.00 -22.88 22.46
CA ALA A 366 6.13 -22.41 23.27
C ALA A 366 5.64 -22.07 24.69
N THR A 367 6.31 -22.62 25.70
CA THR A 367 6.08 -22.28 27.11
C THR A 367 7.08 -21.22 27.56
N LEU A 368 6.82 -20.60 28.73
CA LEU A 368 7.74 -19.65 29.37
C LEU A 368 9.15 -20.23 29.62
N THR A 369 9.30 -21.55 29.58
CA THR A 369 10.55 -22.29 29.73
C THR A 369 11.18 -22.75 28.41
N GLY A 370 10.58 -22.42 27.26
CA GLY A 370 11.04 -22.85 25.93
C GLY A 370 10.04 -23.77 25.22
N ILE A 371 10.47 -24.31 24.06
CA ILE A 371 9.78 -25.39 23.33
C ILE A 371 10.14 -26.73 23.96
#